data_AF-A0A9P1FVG6-F1
#
_entry.id   AF-A0A9P1FVG6-F1
#
_cell.length_a   1.000
_cell.length_b   1.000
_cell.length_c   1.000
_cell.angle_alpha   90.00
_cell.angle_beta   90.00
_cell.angle_gamma   90.00
#
_symmetry.space_group_name_H-M   'P 1'
#
loop_
_entity.id
_entity.type
_entity.pdbx_description
1 polymer ?
#
loop_
_entity_poly.entity_id
_entity_poly.type
_entity_poly.pdbx_seq_one_letter_code
_entity_poly.pdbx_strand_id
1 'polypeptide(L)'
;MLPAGSHVLEVYNGQDGLLSDGGAGNGALLIDCSTCEPAIGKQVAALAGQRGAATVDAPVSGGTPAAEQASLTFMVGGPEVAVKQAELILQHMGKKVIHCGDAGMGQAAKLCNNLVLGITMAGVCEGHALAGRFGLDQKKLAEILNISSGRSWSSELYNPCPGVMEGVPAARGYTGGFACDLIVK
;
A
#
# COMPACT_ATOMS: atom_id res chain seq x y z
N MET A 1 4.61 10.66 -1.73
CA MET A 1 3.38 9.91 -1.42
C MET A 1 2.43 10.86 -0.71
N LEU A 2 1.21 10.99 -1.21
CA LEU A 2 0.22 11.95 -0.73
C LEU A 2 -0.93 11.22 0.01
N PRO A 3 -1.64 11.88 0.94
CA PRO A 3 -2.58 11.18 1.83
C PRO A 3 -3.93 10.75 1.22
N ALA A 4 -4.31 11.30 0.06
CA ALA A 4 -5.62 11.07 -0.57
C ALA A 4 -5.62 11.44 -2.06
N GLY A 5 -6.59 10.93 -2.82
CA GLY A 5 -6.75 11.20 -4.25
C GLY A 5 -6.93 12.69 -4.58
N SER A 6 -7.62 13.46 -3.73
CA SER A 6 -7.73 14.92 -3.89
C SER A 6 -6.39 15.63 -3.84
N HIS A 7 -5.49 15.22 -2.94
CA HIS A 7 -4.14 15.76 -2.86
C HIS A 7 -3.31 15.40 -4.09
N VAL A 8 -3.50 14.18 -4.63
CA VAL A 8 -2.87 13.77 -5.89
C VAL A 8 -3.33 14.68 -7.02
N LEU A 9 -4.64 14.87 -7.19
CA LEU A 9 -5.15 15.74 -8.26
C LEU A 9 -4.69 17.20 -8.10
N GLU A 10 -4.62 17.72 -6.89
CA GLU A 10 -4.12 19.08 -6.63
C GLU A 10 -2.64 19.21 -7.01
N VAL A 11 -1.79 18.26 -6.60
CA VAL A 11 -0.37 18.29 -6.95
C VAL A 11 -0.13 18.13 -8.44
N TYR A 12 -0.93 17.33 -9.14
CA TYR A 12 -0.76 17.12 -10.58
C TYR A 12 -1.38 18.24 -11.42
N ASN A 13 -2.60 18.65 -11.12
CA ASN A 13 -3.44 19.48 -11.99
C ASN A 13 -4.01 20.74 -11.30
N GLY A 14 -3.55 21.07 -10.10
CA GLY A 14 -3.82 22.35 -9.45
C GLY A 14 -3.21 23.51 -10.23
N GLN A 15 -3.50 24.74 -9.78
CA GLN A 15 -3.07 25.97 -10.45
C GLN A 15 -1.56 26.03 -10.70
N ASP A 16 -0.76 25.59 -9.71
CA ASP A 16 0.70 25.47 -9.76
C ASP A 16 1.15 23.99 -9.74
N GLY A 17 0.30 23.09 -10.25
CA GLY A 17 0.55 21.65 -10.25
C GLY A 17 1.62 21.22 -11.25
N LEU A 18 2.07 19.96 -11.14
CA LEU A 18 3.11 19.39 -12.01
C LEU A 18 2.78 19.48 -13.50
N LEU A 19 1.50 19.53 -13.88
CA LEU A 19 1.03 19.60 -15.27
C LEU A 19 0.58 21.02 -15.68
N SER A 20 0.91 22.04 -14.88
CA SER A 20 0.68 23.45 -15.22
C SER A 20 1.49 23.88 -16.46
N ASP A 21 1.23 25.08 -16.96
CA ASP A 21 2.03 25.62 -18.07
C ASP A 21 3.51 25.77 -17.65
N GLY A 22 4.43 25.33 -18.51
CA GLY A 22 5.86 25.22 -18.18
C GLY A 22 6.24 24.08 -17.21
N GLY A 23 5.28 23.26 -16.77
CA GLY A 23 5.49 22.11 -15.89
C GLY A 23 6.03 20.87 -16.62
N ALA A 24 5.80 19.70 -16.02
CA ALA A 24 6.17 18.40 -16.57
C ALA A 24 5.44 18.13 -17.90
N GLY A 25 6.23 17.95 -18.95
CA GLY A 25 5.81 17.57 -20.30
C GLY A 25 7.00 17.02 -21.08
N ASN A 26 6.85 16.78 -22.38
CA ASN A 26 7.96 16.40 -23.27
C ASN A 26 8.74 15.14 -22.85
N GLY A 27 8.03 14.05 -22.55
CA GLY A 27 8.66 12.76 -22.23
C GLY A 27 9.06 12.58 -20.76
N ALA A 28 8.69 13.51 -19.88
CA ALA A 28 8.82 13.32 -18.43
C ALA A 28 8.05 12.07 -17.96
N LEU A 29 8.61 11.35 -16.98
CA LEU A 29 7.95 10.24 -16.29
C LEU A 29 7.55 10.68 -14.88
N LEU A 30 6.26 10.60 -14.57
CA LEU A 30 5.71 10.89 -13.26
C LEU A 30 5.29 9.59 -12.57
N ILE A 31 5.77 9.36 -11.36
CA ILE A 31 5.52 8.13 -10.59
C ILE A 31 4.73 8.50 -9.34
N ASP A 32 3.45 8.12 -9.28
CA ASP A 32 2.63 8.33 -8.09
C ASP A 32 2.65 7.10 -7.18
N CYS A 33 3.42 7.17 -6.09
CA CYS A 33 3.46 6.11 -5.09
C CYS A 33 2.38 6.24 -4.00
N SER A 34 1.42 7.16 -4.15
CA SER A 34 0.30 7.32 -3.22
C SER A 34 -0.67 6.13 -3.32
N THR A 35 -1.51 5.94 -2.30
CA THR A 35 -2.65 5.01 -2.39
C THR A 35 -3.92 5.85 -2.54
N CYS A 36 -4.65 5.65 -3.64
CA CYS A 36 -5.89 6.34 -3.97
C CYS A 36 -6.79 5.47 -4.85
N GLU A 37 -7.94 6.00 -5.25
CA GLU A 37 -8.88 5.31 -6.10
C GLU A 37 -8.28 5.04 -7.49
N PRO A 38 -8.50 3.86 -8.12
CA PRO A 38 -8.00 3.55 -9.46
C PRO A 38 -8.39 4.58 -10.52
N ALA A 39 -9.54 5.23 -10.34
CA ALA A 39 -10.02 6.31 -11.21
C ALA A 39 -9.07 7.52 -11.22
N ILE A 40 -8.45 7.85 -10.08
CA ILE A 40 -7.49 8.95 -9.98
C ILE A 40 -6.25 8.65 -10.79
N GLY A 41 -5.70 7.43 -10.70
CA GLY A 41 -4.56 7.01 -11.52
C GLY A 41 -4.85 7.12 -13.02
N LYS A 42 -6.05 6.72 -13.45
CA LYS A 42 -6.50 6.88 -14.85
C LYS A 42 -6.65 8.34 -15.26
N GLN A 43 -7.21 9.17 -14.39
CA GLN A 43 -7.40 10.60 -14.64
C GLN A 43 -6.05 11.32 -14.77
N VAL A 44 -5.12 11.07 -13.86
CA VAL A 44 -3.76 11.61 -13.91
C VAL A 44 -3.04 11.19 -15.20
N ALA A 45 -3.15 9.91 -15.60
CA ALA A 45 -2.56 9.44 -16.84
C ALA A 45 -3.12 10.14 -18.08
N ALA A 46 -4.44 10.36 -18.12
CA ALA A 46 -5.07 11.09 -19.22
C ALA A 46 -4.61 12.56 -19.29
N LEU A 47 -4.54 13.25 -18.15
CA LEU A 47 -4.10 14.65 -18.07
C LEU A 47 -2.63 14.80 -18.47
N ALA A 48 -1.76 13.92 -17.97
CA ALA A 48 -0.34 13.94 -18.29
C ALA A 48 -0.08 13.61 -19.77
N GLY A 49 -0.85 12.67 -20.34
CA GLY A 49 -0.78 12.33 -21.76
C GLY A 49 -1.08 13.52 -22.67
N GLN A 50 -2.02 14.40 -22.30
CA GLN A 50 -2.30 15.65 -23.03
C GLN A 50 -1.11 16.63 -23.03
N ARG A 51 -0.20 16.50 -22.07
CA ARG A 51 1.05 17.29 -21.96
C ARG A 51 2.28 16.56 -22.52
N GLY A 52 2.09 15.36 -23.08
CA GLY A 52 3.18 14.53 -23.59
C GLY A 52 4.06 13.93 -22.49
N ALA A 53 3.56 13.81 -21.26
CA ALA A 53 4.23 13.12 -20.16
C ALA A 53 3.68 11.68 -20.00
N ALA A 54 4.53 10.78 -19.51
CA ALA A 54 4.15 9.43 -19.12
C ALA A 54 3.90 9.37 -17.61
N THR A 55 3.00 8.50 -17.18
CA THR A 55 2.68 8.30 -15.76
C THR A 55 2.57 6.84 -15.41
N VAL A 56 2.92 6.50 -14.18
CA VAL A 56 2.56 5.23 -13.56
C VAL A 56 2.00 5.47 -12.16
N ASP A 57 0.96 4.74 -11.79
CA ASP A 57 0.54 4.58 -10.40
C ASP A 57 1.31 3.42 -9.78
N ALA A 58 2.04 3.66 -8.69
CA ALA A 58 2.95 2.71 -8.07
C ALA A 58 2.76 2.62 -6.54
N PRO A 59 1.54 2.35 -6.02
CA PRO A 59 1.33 2.19 -4.59
C PRO A 59 2.20 1.09 -3.98
N VAL A 60 2.49 1.24 -2.69
CA VAL A 60 3.47 0.42 -1.98
C VAL A 60 2.87 -0.48 -0.91
N SER A 61 3.52 -1.60 -0.64
CA SER A 61 3.24 -2.46 0.53
C SER A 61 4.51 -2.72 1.34
N GLY A 62 4.35 -2.90 2.66
CA GLY A 62 5.43 -3.17 3.62
C GLY A 62 5.54 -2.19 4.81
N GLY A 63 4.85 -1.05 4.75
CA GLY A 63 4.83 -0.04 5.82
C GLY A 63 6.18 0.64 6.06
N THR A 64 6.27 1.42 7.14
CA THR A 64 7.49 2.16 7.51
C THR A 64 8.74 1.28 7.63
N PRO A 65 8.68 0.09 8.27
CA PRO A 65 9.88 -0.76 8.37
C PRO A 65 10.43 -1.19 7.00
N ALA A 66 9.56 -1.53 6.05
CA ALA A 66 10.01 -1.92 4.72
C ALA A 66 10.56 -0.72 3.93
N ALA A 67 10.00 0.48 4.13
CA ALA A 67 10.50 1.70 3.51
C ALA A 67 11.91 2.05 3.99
N GLU A 68 12.16 2.02 5.31
CA GLU A 68 13.48 2.25 5.90
C GLU A 68 14.52 1.24 5.41
N GLN A 69 14.10 0.00 5.17
CA GLN A 69 14.96 -1.09 4.70
C GLN A 69 15.05 -1.20 3.17
N ALA A 70 14.51 -0.22 2.42
CA ALA A 70 14.43 -0.25 0.96
C ALA A 70 13.90 -1.59 0.41
N SER A 71 12.85 -2.11 1.05
CA SER A 71 12.32 -3.45 0.82
C SER A 71 10.83 -3.48 0.50
N LEU A 72 10.28 -2.32 0.13
CA LEU A 72 8.89 -2.19 -0.32
C LEU A 72 8.58 -3.10 -1.51
N THR A 73 7.30 -3.44 -1.63
CA THR A 73 6.72 -3.98 -2.87
C THR A 73 5.94 -2.88 -3.56
N PHE A 74 6.28 -2.59 -4.81
CA PHE A 74 5.56 -1.67 -5.69
C PHE A 74 4.62 -2.45 -6.60
N MET A 75 3.34 -2.06 -6.62
CA MET A 75 2.32 -2.54 -7.55
C MET A 75 2.11 -1.45 -8.59
N VAL A 76 2.51 -1.65 -9.83
CA VAL A 76 2.66 -0.58 -10.82
C VAL A 76 1.66 -0.73 -11.96
N GLY A 77 0.80 0.27 -12.15
CA GLY A 77 -0.09 0.40 -13.30
C GLY A 77 0.43 1.43 -14.30
N GLY A 78 0.28 1.15 -15.59
CA GLY A 78 0.65 2.06 -16.68
C GLY A 78 1.21 1.36 -17.91
N PRO A 79 1.58 2.13 -18.96
CA PRO A 79 2.15 1.57 -20.18
C PRO A 79 3.47 0.84 -19.91
N GLU A 80 3.68 -0.32 -20.54
CA GLU A 80 4.85 -1.19 -20.28
C GLU A 80 6.19 -0.45 -20.36
N VAL A 81 6.35 0.46 -21.32
CA VAL A 81 7.57 1.27 -21.47
C VAL A 81 7.80 2.19 -20.26
N ALA A 82 6.74 2.85 -19.78
CA ALA A 82 6.81 3.72 -18.60
C ALA A 82 7.09 2.91 -17.33
N VAL A 83 6.51 1.71 -17.22
CA VAL A 83 6.74 0.80 -16.08
C VAL A 83 8.19 0.33 -16.03
N LYS A 84 8.79 -0.06 -17.17
CA LYS A 84 10.21 -0.42 -17.24
C LYS A 84 11.13 0.73 -16.84
N GLN A 85 10.81 1.96 -17.22
CA GLN A 85 11.55 3.14 -16.80
C GLN A 85 11.38 3.41 -15.29
N ALA A 86 10.15 3.28 -14.78
CA ALA A 86 9.86 3.45 -13.36
C ALA A 86 10.59 2.40 -12.51
N GLU A 87 10.68 1.15 -12.96
CA GLU A 87 11.38 0.06 -12.26
C GLU A 87 12.84 0.41 -11.94
N LEU A 88 13.55 1.08 -12.87
CA LEU A 88 14.94 1.52 -12.66
C LEU A 88 15.07 2.46 -11.46
N ILE A 89 14.04 3.25 -11.16
CA ILE A 89 13.98 4.16 -10.02
C ILE A 89 13.49 3.41 -8.78
N LEU A 90 12.36 2.72 -8.90
CA LEU A 90 11.64 2.08 -7.78
C LEU A 90 12.44 0.98 -7.09
N GLN A 91 13.30 0.26 -7.80
CA GLN A 91 14.16 -0.79 -7.23
C GLN A 91 15.14 -0.28 -6.16
N HIS A 92 15.40 1.03 -6.08
CA HIS A 92 16.22 1.62 -5.02
C HIS A 92 15.47 1.72 -3.69
N MET A 93 14.14 1.66 -3.71
CA MET A 93 13.28 1.76 -2.52
C MET A 93 12.57 0.45 -2.20
N GLY A 94 12.61 -0.53 -3.11
CA GLY A 94 11.83 -1.76 -2.99
C GLY A 94 12.54 -2.99 -3.55
N LYS A 95 12.17 -4.16 -3.01
CA LYS A 95 12.69 -5.46 -3.47
C LYS A 95 11.85 -6.08 -4.59
N LYS A 96 10.65 -5.57 -4.82
CA LYS A 96 9.71 -6.07 -5.82
C LYS A 96 9.01 -4.92 -6.52
N VAL A 97 9.00 -4.96 -7.85
CA VAL A 97 8.20 -4.09 -8.72
C VAL A 97 7.36 -5.02 -9.59
N ILE A 98 6.05 -4.89 -9.54
CA ILE A 98 5.12 -5.80 -10.21
C ILE A 98 4.25 -4.98 -11.16
N HIS A 99 4.33 -5.25 -12.46
CA HIS A 99 3.44 -4.62 -13.44
C HIS A 99 2.04 -5.23 -13.33
N CYS A 100 1.05 -4.43 -12.98
CA CYS A 100 -0.33 -4.84 -12.69
C CYS A 100 -1.30 -4.62 -13.86
N GLY A 101 -0.84 -4.04 -14.97
CA GLY A 101 -1.64 -3.70 -16.14
C GLY A 101 -1.62 -2.20 -16.43
N ASP A 102 -2.69 -1.70 -17.04
CA ASP A 102 -2.81 -0.28 -17.43
C ASP A 102 -2.93 0.67 -16.23
N ALA A 103 -3.01 1.97 -16.51
CA ALA A 103 -3.16 3.00 -15.49
C ALA A 103 -4.34 2.70 -14.53
N GLY A 104 -4.09 2.87 -13.24
CA GLY A 104 -4.99 2.57 -12.13
C GLY A 104 -4.95 1.12 -11.64
N MET A 105 -4.30 0.20 -12.36
CA MET A 105 -4.24 -1.20 -11.95
C MET A 105 -3.29 -1.46 -10.77
N GLY A 106 -2.27 -0.62 -10.55
CA GLY A 106 -1.46 -0.66 -9.35
C GLY A 106 -2.30 -0.34 -8.12
N GLN A 107 -3.12 0.72 -8.20
CA GLN A 107 -4.11 1.06 -7.17
C GLN A 107 -5.12 -0.06 -6.94
N ALA A 108 -5.68 -0.65 -8.00
CA ALA A 108 -6.64 -1.74 -7.88
C ALA A 108 -6.03 -2.96 -7.16
N ALA A 109 -4.81 -3.35 -7.53
CA ALA A 109 -4.08 -4.43 -6.86
C ALA A 109 -3.85 -4.13 -5.37
N LYS A 110 -3.45 -2.89 -5.04
CA LYS A 110 -3.24 -2.45 -3.66
C LYS A 110 -4.53 -2.50 -2.83
N LEU A 111 -5.66 -2.05 -3.39
CA LEU A 111 -6.95 -2.08 -2.72
C LEU A 111 -7.42 -3.51 -2.45
N CYS A 112 -7.30 -4.41 -3.43
CA CYS A 112 -7.59 -5.84 -3.24
C CYS A 112 -6.74 -6.44 -2.10
N ASN A 113 -5.44 -6.15 -2.06
CA ASN A 113 -4.56 -6.60 -0.99
C ASN A 113 -4.98 -6.05 0.38
N ASN A 114 -5.32 -4.76 0.46
CA ASN A 114 -5.73 -4.13 1.71
C ASN A 114 -7.09 -4.63 2.22
N LEU A 115 -8.03 -4.98 1.34
CA LEU A 115 -9.29 -5.62 1.71
C LEU A 115 -9.03 -6.98 2.39
N VAL A 116 -8.19 -7.83 1.77
CA VAL A 116 -7.82 -9.13 2.34
C VAL A 116 -7.11 -8.95 3.69
N LEU A 117 -6.22 -7.96 3.81
CA LEU A 117 -5.59 -7.58 5.08
C LEU A 117 -6.63 -7.22 6.14
N GLY A 118 -7.61 -6.38 5.81
CA GLY A 118 -8.66 -5.96 6.75
C GLY A 118 -9.49 -7.14 7.25
N ILE A 119 -9.95 -8.01 6.35
CA ILE A 119 -10.75 -9.20 6.70
C ILE A 119 -9.95 -10.14 7.60
N THR A 120 -8.70 -10.45 7.22
CA THR A 120 -7.86 -11.36 8.01
C THR A 120 -7.47 -10.78 9.36
N MET A 121 -7.20 -9.47 9.45
CA MET A 121 -6.94 -8.80 10.72
C MET A 121 -8.14 -8.87 11.65
N ALA A 122 -9.36 -8.62 11.15
CA ALA A 122 -10.59 -8.76 11.92
C ALA A 122 -10.78 -10.21 12.42
N GLY A 123 -10.60 -11.20 11.55
CA GLY A 123 -10.69 -12.62 11.91
C GLY A 123 -9.68 -13.03 12.99
N VAL A 124 -8.45 -12.53 12.94
CA VAL A 124 -7.43 -12.78 13.97
C VAL A 124 -7.83 -12.13 15.30
N CYS A 125 -8.36 -10.90 15.28
CA CYS A 125 -8.86 -10.23 16.49
C CYS A 125 -10.01 -11.02 17.13
N GLU A 126 -10.98 -11.46 16.34
CA GLU A 126 -12.12 -12.27 16.81
C GLU A 126 -11.67 -13.62 17.37
N GLY A 127 -10.70 -14.27 16.72
CA GLY A 127 -10.10 -15.51 17.21
C GLY A 127 -9.44 -15.34 18.58
N HIS A 128 -8.66 -14.28 18.78
CA HIS A 128 -8.04 -13.95 20.08
C HIS A 128 -9.10 -13.61 21.15
N ALA A 129 -10.14 -12.84 20.79
CA ALA A 129 -11.23 -12.53 21.70
C ALA A 129 -11.99 -13.79 22.15
N LEU A 130 -12.26 -14.72 21.22
CA LEU A 130 -12.90 -16.00 21.52
C LEU A 130 -12.02 -16.90 22.40
N ALA A 131 -10.73 -16.99 22.09
CA ALA A 131 -9.76 -17.72 22.92
C ALA A 131 -9.72 -17.17 24.35
N GLY A 132 -9.75 -15.83 24.52
CA GLY A 132 -9.83 -15.20 25.83
C GLY A 132 -11.06 -15.61 26.63
N ARG A 133 -12.22 -15.76 25.97
CA ARG A 133 -13.45 -16.26 26.64
C ARG A 133 -13.37 -17.71 27.08
N PHE A 134 -12.59 -18.53 26.39
CA PHE A 134 -12.32 -19.91 26.79
C PHE A 134 -11.14 -20.05 27.78
N GLY A 135 -10.47 -18.95 28.14
CA GLY A 135 -9.29 -18.98 29.00
C GLY A 135 -8.04 -19.56 28.33
N LEU A 136 -8.01 -19.61 26.99
CA LEU A 136 -6.85 -20.09 26.24
C LEU A 136 -5.73 -19.04 26.24
N ASP A 137 -4.49 -19.50 26.46
CA ASP A 137 -3.31 -18.65 26.36
C ASP A 137 -3.15 -18.07 24.94
N GLN A 138 -2.93 -16.75 24.88
CA GLN A 138 -2.92 -16.01 23.61
C GLN A 138 -1.69 -16.35 22.76
N LYS A 139 -0.54 -16.65 23.38
CA LYS A 139 0.66 -17.07 22.65
C LYS A 139 0.48 -18.47 22.07
N LYS A 140 -0.18 -19.37 22.81
CA LYS A 140 -0.54 -20.71 22.32
C LYS A 140 -1.53 -20.66 21.16
N LEU A 141 -2.54 -19.80 21.23
CA LEU A 141 -3.42 -19.57 20.08
C LEU A 141 -2.61 -19.07 18.86
N ALA A 142 -1.74 -18.08 19.04
CA ALA A 142 -0.92 -17.55 17.95
C ALA A 142 0.01 -18.61 17.34
N GLU A 143 0.63 -19.45 18.16
CA GLU A 143 1.42 -20.61 17.73
C GLU A 143 0.59 -21.54 16.85
N ILE A 144 -0.62 -21.93 17.30
CA ILE A 144 -1.54 -22.79 16.56
C ILE A 144 -1.95 -22.16 15.23
N LEU A 145 -2.36 -20.89 15.23
CA LEU A 145 -2.74 -20.16 14.01
C LEU A 145 -1.60 -20.19 12.99
N ASN A 146 -0.37 -19.92 13.42
CA ASN A 146 0.78 -19.75 12.54
C ASN A 146 1.38 -21.07 11.99
N ILE A 147 0.91 -22.23 12.47
CA ILE A 147 1.26 -23.55 11.91
C ILE A 147 0.06 -24.27 11.26
N SER A 148 -1.10 -23.63 11.24
CA SER A 148 -2.36 -24.22 10.75
C SER A 148 -2.95 -23.41 9.60
N SER A 149 -4.15 -23.80 9.14
CA SER A 149 -4.87 -23.13 8.07
C SER A 149 -5.33 -21.70 8.39
N GLY A 150 -5.30 -21.30 9.66
CA GLY A 150 -5.61 -19.93 10.10
C GLY A 150 -4.46 -18.93 9.89
N ARG A 151 -3.28 -19.39 9.44
CA ARG A 151 -2.09 -18.55 9.27
C ARG A 151 -2.35 -17.43 8.27
N SER A 152 -1.97 -16.22 8.65
CA SER A 152 -1.97 -15.04 7.78
C SER A 152 -0.84 -14.09 8.16
N TRP A 153 -0.59 -13.07 7.33
CA TRP A 153 0.34 -11.99 7.68
C TRP A 153 -0.06 -11.32 9.01
N SER A 154 -1.36 -11.12 9.22
CA SER A 154 -1.92 -10.53 10.43
C SER A 154 -1.64 -11.35 11.69
N SER A 155 -1.61 -12.68 11.62
CA SER A 155 -1.31 -13.53 12.79
C SER A 155 0.20 -13.72 13.03
N GLU A 156 0.99 -13.77 11.95
CA GLU A 156 2.40 -14.17 11.97
C GLU A 156 3.38 -13.01 12.10
N LEU A 157 3.09 -11.87 11.48
CA LEU A 157 4.01 -10.74 11.39
C LEU A 157 3.46 -9.45 12.01
N TYR A 158 2.16 -9.43 12.35
CA TYR A 158 1.48 -8.23 12.84
C TYR A 158 0.39 -8.53 13.87
N ASN A 159 0.65 -9.50 14.76
CA ASN A 159 -0.38 -10.01 15.67
C ASN A 159 -1.04 -8.88 16.50
N PRO A 160 -2.38 -8.75 16.50
CA PRO A 160 -3.08 -7.64 17.14
C PRO A 160 -3.25 -7.79 18.65
N CYS A 161 -2.93 -8.97 19.22
CA CYS A 161 -3.09 -9.25 20.65
C CYS A 161 -1.87 -8.75 21.45
N PRO A 162 -2.04 -7.84 22.42
CA PRO A 162 -0.93 -7.35 23.25
C PRO A 162 -0.20 -8.48 23.97
N GLY A 163 1.14 -8.40 23.99
CA GLY A 163 2.00 -9.38 24.65
C GLY A 163 2.26 -10.66 23.85
N VAL A 164 1.63 -10.86 22.68
CA VAL A 164 1.92 -12.01 21.80
C VAL A 164 3.19 -11.80 20.98
N MET A 165 3.42 -10.58 20.50
CA MET A 165 4.52 -10.26 19.59
C MET A 165 5.16 -8.92 19.95
N GLU A 166 6.48 -8.85 19.85
CA GLU A 166 7.25 -7.60 20.03
C GLU A 166 7.38 -6.83 18.71
N GLY A 167 7.71 -5.54 18.77
CA GLY A 167 7.96 -4.72 17.57
C GLY A 167 6.70 -4.31 16.78
N VAL A 168 5.53 -4.88 17.07
CA VAL A 168 4.24 -4.53 16.45
C VAL A 168 3.47 -3.46 17.22
N PRO A 169 2.48 -2.77 16.61
CA PRO A 169 1.69 -1.75 17.32
C PRO A 169 1.00 -2.26 18.58
N ALA A 170 0.53 -3.51 18.60
CA ALA A 170 -0.12 -4.10 19.78
C ALA A 170 0.78 -4.12 21.02
N ALA A 171 2.11 -4.12 20.86
CA ALA A 171 3.07 -4.04 21.96
C ALA A 171 3.28 -2.63 22.52
N ARG A 172 2.77 -1.59 21.83
CA ARG A 172 2.97 -0.16 22.15
C ARG A 172 1.67 0.63 22.13
N GLY A 173 0.59 0.02 22.62
CA GLY A 173 -0.73 0.67 22.71
C GLY A 173 -1.30 1.11 21.38
N TYR A 174 -1.03 0.36 20.30
CA TYR A 174 -1.50 0.62 18.94
C TYR A 174 -1.03 1.95 18.32
N THR A 175 0.06 2.51 18.84
CA THR A 175 0.66 3.74 18.29
C THR A 175 1.50 3.46 17.04
N GLY A 176 1.41 4.38 16.07
CA GLY A 176 2.06 4.28 14.77
C GLY A 176 1.51 3.13 13.90
N GLY A 177 2.33 2.63 12.99
CA GLY A 177 1.92 1.55 12.08
C GLY A 177 1.01 2.03 10.95
N PHE A 178 0.11 1.16 10.50
CA PHE A 178 -0.86 1.46 9.44
C PHE A 178 -2.20 1.86 10.07
N ALA A 179 -2.58 3.13 9.94
CA ALA A 179 -3.76 3.68 10.59
C ALA A 179 -5.07 3.09 10.04
N CYS A 180 -6.07 2.89 10.90
CA CYS A 180 -7.38 2.35 10.53
C CYS A 180 -8.05 3.17 9.41
N ASP A 181 -7.94 4.50 9.46
CA ASP A 181 -8.49 5.40 8.44
C ASP A 181 -7.89 5.18 7.04
N LEU A 182 -6.74 4.50 6.93
CA LEU A 182 -6.12 4.14 5.66
C LEU A 182 -6.59 2.78 5.13
N ILE A 183 -7.26 1.97 5.95
CA ILE A 183 -7.91 0.71 5.53
C ILE A 183 -9.32 0.98 4.98
N VAL A 184 -10.02 2.00 5.51
CA VAL A 184 -11.44 2.29 5.18
C VAL A 184 -11.58 3.21 3.95
N LYS A 185 -10.47 3.72 3.41
CA LYS A 185 -10.42 4.47 2.14
C LYS A 185 -10.43 3.52 0.94
#